data_AF-A0A925BPT6-F1
#
_entry.id   AF-A0A925BPT6-F1
#
_cell.length_a   1.000
_cell.length_b   1.000
_cell.length_c   1.000
_cell.angle_alpha   90.00
_cell.angle_beta   90.00
_cell.angle_gamma   90.00
#
_symmetry.space_group_name_H-M   'P 1'
#
loop_
_entity.id
_entity.type
_entity.pdbx_description
1 polymer ?
#
loop_
_entity_poly.entity_id
_entity_poly.type
_entity_poly.pdbx_seq_one_letter_code
_entity_poly.pdbx_strand_id
1 'polypeptide(L)'
;MANVFKRTYWATDPKTNKRVRRRTKKWYGKYLDQDGIRQRVALCSDKAASEEMLAEFKRKVMRGNAGLTDPFEKHRQRPIGEHVVAFRKHLEAKRNSAGHVNTTIQRVSAFCDACSWRQIGNISASRVESYLADQRAAGMSVASSNHYLRAIKGFA
;
A
#
# COMPACT_ATOMS: atom_id res chain seq x y z
N MET A 1 -7.92 6.31 -25.71
CA MET A 1 -9.24 5.69 -26.02
C MET A 1 -9.32 4.32 -25.37
N ALA A 2 -10.36 4.04 -24.58
CA ALA A 2 -10.57 2.72 -23.98
C ALA A 2 -11.85 2.10 -24.53
N ASN A 3 -11.79 0.82 -24.88
CA ASN A 3 -12.87 0.10 -25.55
C ASN A 3 -13.04 -1.29 -24.93
N VAL A 4 -14.28 -1.76 -24.87
CA VAL A 4 -14.66 -3.09 -24.40
C VAL A 4 -14.88 -3.99 -25.63
N PHE A 5 -14.25 -5.15 -25.66
CA PHE A 5 -14.36 -6.08 -26.79
C PHE A 5 -14.42 -7.53 -26.35
N LYS A 6 -15.04 -8.39 -27.16
CA LYS A 6 -14.94 -9.85 -26.99
C LYS A 6 -13.74 -10.36 -27.75
N ARG A 7 -12.90 -11.14 -27.07
CA ARG A 7 -11.76 -11.79 -27.72
C ARG A 7 -12.29 -12.89 -28.64
N THR A 8 -11.72 -13.00 -29.82
CA THR A 8 -11.97 -14.13 -30.70
C THR A 8 -10.85 -15.15 -30.58
N TYR A 9 -11.20 -16.43 -30.59
CA TYR A 9 -10.25 -17.54 -30.64
C TYR A 9 -10.70 -18.55 -31.71
N TRP A 10 -9.74 -19.28 -32.27
CA TRP A 10 -10.01 -20.35 -33.19
C TRP A 10 -10.36 -21.61 -32.39
N ALA A 11 -11.51 -22.21 -32.70
CA ALA A 11 -11.93 -23.49 -32.13
C ALA A 11 -12.29 -24.43 -33.27
N THR A 12 -11.87 -25.69 -33.18
CA THR A 12 -12.30 -26.72 -34.11
C THR A 12 -13.73 -27.14 -33.75
N ASP A 13 -14.62 -27.15 -34.73
CA ASP A 13 -15.98 -27.62 -34.50
C ASP A 13 -16.01 -29.16 -34.50
N PRO A 14 -16.48 -29.80 -33.42
CA PRO A 14 -16.42 -31.25 -33.28
C PRO A 14 -17.30 -32.01 -34.29
N LYS A 15 -18.27 -31.35 -34.95
CA LYS A 15 -19.15 -31.99 -35.94
C LYS A 15 -18.66 -31.89 -37.37
N THR A 16 -17.88 -30.85 -37.70
CA THR A 16 -17.47 -30.55 -39.07
C THR A 16 -15.95 -30.56 -39.28
N ASN A 17 -15.18 -30.74 -38.20
CA ASN A 17 -13.72 -30.70 -38.15
C ASN A 17 -13.08 -29.45 -38.82
N LYS A 18 -13.88 -28.39 -39.01
CA LYS A 18 -13.46 -27.11 -39.58
C LYS A 18 -13.10 -26.14 -38.45
N ARG A 19 -12.13 -25.26 -38.71
CA ARG A 19 -11.74 -24.20 -37.78
C ARG A 19 -12.78 -23.08 -37.82
N VAL A 20 -13.48 -22.87 -36.72
CA VAL A 20 -14.49 -21.82 -36.58
C VAL A 20 -13.99 -20.76 -35.59
N ARG A 21 -14.25 -19.49 -35.92
CA ARG A 21 -13.91 -18.36 -35.06
C ARG A 21 -14.99 -18.19 -33.97
N ARG A 22 -14.64 -18.45 -32.71
CA ARG A 22 -15.55 -18.29 -31.57
C ARG A 22 -15.19 -17.06 -30.75
N ARG A 23 -16.17 -16.48 -30.06
CA ARG A 23 -16.00 -15.34 -29.15
C ARG A 23 -15.93 -15.83 -27.71
N THR A 24 -15.11 -15.18 -26.88
CA THR A 24 -15.04 -15.47 -25.44
C THR A 24 -16.35 -15.11 -24.74
N LYS A 25 -16.70 -15.86 -23.68
CA LYS A 25 -17.86 -15.56 -22.83
C LYS A 25 -17.70 -14.24 -22.08
N LYS A 26 -16.46 -13.92 -21.65
CA LYS A 26 -16.10 -12.67 -20.96
C LYS A 26 -15.75 -11.56 -21.95
N TRP A 27 -16.12 -10.34 -21.59
CA TRP A 27 -15.66 -9.11 -22.22
C TRP A 27 -14.30 -8.70 -21.65
N TYR A 28 -13.53 -8.00 -22.46
CA TYR A 28 -12.22 -7.48 -22.10
C TYR A 28 -12.20 -5.97 -22.30
N GLY A 29 -11.66 -5.24 -21.34
CA GLY A 29 -11.38 -3.81 -21.45
C GLY A 29 -9.94 -3.59 -21.88
N LYS A 30 -9.71 -2.65 -22.80
CA LYS A 30 -8.37 -2.15 -23.12
C LYS A 30 -8.30 -0.68 -22.74
N TYR A 31 -7.36 -0.30 -21.86
CA TYR A 31 -7.13 1.09 -21.46
C TYR A 31 -5.63 1.43 -21.49
N LEU A 32 -5.32 2.72 -21.48
CA LEU A 32 -3.95 3.22 -21.31
C LEU A 32 -3.75 3.46 -19.82
N ASP A 33 -2.69 2.90 -19.26
CA ASP A 33 -2.30 3.08 -17.87
C ASP A 33 -1.53 4.40 -17.67
N GLN A 34 -1.13 4.68 -16.43
CA GLN A 34 -0.42 5.91 -16.06
C GLN A 34 0.92 6.08 -16.79
N ASP A 35 1.60 4.96 -17.02
CA ASP A 35 2.87 4.90 -17.75
C ASP A 35 2.70 4.92 -19.28
N GLY A 36 1.48 5.17 -19.78
CA GLY A 36 1.16 5.11 -21.23
C GLY A 36 1.10 3.70 -21.81
N ILE A 37 1.26 2.66 -20.97
CA ILE A 37 1.23 1.25 -21.39
C ILE A 37 -0.23 0.82 -21.64
N ARG A 38 -0.46 0.09 -22.73
CA ARG A 38 -1.78 -0.46 -23.07
C ARG A 38 -2.06 -1.72 -22.26
N GLN A 39 -2.83 -1.59 -21.18
CA GLN A 39 -3.27 -2.72 -20.36
C GLN A 39 -4.58 -3.32 -20.86
N ARG A 40 -4.71 -4.63 -20.68
CA ARG A 40 -5.91 -5.41 -21.03
C ARG A 40 -6.38 -6.18 -19.81
N VAL A 41 -7.61 -5.91 -19.38
CA VAL A 41 -8.19 -6.54 -18.19
C VAL A 41 -9.44 -7.34 -18.58
N ALA A 42 -9.57 -8.54 -18.02
CA ALA A 42 -10.78 -9.33 -18.14
C ALA A 42 -11.86 -8.72 -17.25
N LEU A 43 -13.02 -8.42 -17.83
CA LEU A 43 -14.16 -7.84 -17.12
C LEU A 43 -15.18 -8.96 -16.86
N CYS A 44 -16.46 -8.69 -17.06
CA CYS A 44 -17.55 -9.65 -16.84
C CYS A 44 -18.17 -10.15 -18.16
N SER A 45 -19.18 -11.01 -18.06
CA SER A 45 -19.93 -11.55 -19.21
C SER A 45 -20.96 -10.57 -19.77
N ASP A 46 -21.43 -9.63 -18.95
CA ASP A 46 -22.33 -8.55 -19.36
C ASP A 46 -21.53 -7.37 -19.94
N LYS A 47 -22.06 -6.78 -21.01
CA LYS A 47 -21.46 -5.62 -21.66
C LYS A 47 -21.60 -4.36 -20.81
N ALA A 48 -22.77 -4.12 -20.22
CA ALA A 48 -23.07 -2.90 -19.47
C ALA A 48 -22.20 -2.82 -18.18
N ALA A 49 -22.20 -3.88 -17.38
CA ALA A 49 -21.34 -3.97 -16.20
C ALA A 49 -19.84 -3.95 -16.55
N SER A 50 -19.44 -4.41 -17.74
CA SER A 50 -18.05 -4.29 -18.21
C SER A 50 -17.69 -2.84 -18.56
N GLU A 51 -18.62 -2.07 -19.13
CA GLU A 51 -18.40 -0.64 -19.41
C GLU A 51 -18.26 0.18 -18.13
N GLU A 52 -19.06 -0.12 -17.09
CA GLU A 52 -18.94 0.49 -15.77
C GLU A 52 -17.60 0.19 -15.09
N MET A 53 -17.20 -1.08 -15.05
CA MET A 53 -15.88 -1.47 -14.52
C MET A 53 -14.75 -0.77 -15.28
N LEU A 54 -14.84 -0.67 -16.61
CA LEU A 54 -13.84 0.04 -17.41
C LEU A 54 -13.84 1.55 -17.10
N ALA A 55 -15.01 2.15 -16.81
CA ALA A 55 -15.12 3.53 -16.39
C ALA A 55 -14.48 3.76 -15.00
N GLU A 56 -14.63 2.84 -14.05
CA GLU A 56 -13.92 2.88 -12.77
C GLU A 56 -12.40 2.79 -12.95
N PHE A 57 -11.93 1.87 -13.81
CA PHE A 57 -10.50 1.78 -14.13
C PHE A 57 -9.97 3.08 -14.75
N LYS A 58 -10.72 3.68 -15.69
CA LYS A 58 -10.38 5.00 -16.23
C LYS A 58 -10.31 6.05 -15.14
N ARG A 59 -11.30 6.11 -14.22
CA ARG A 59 -11.28 7.07 -13.11
C ARG A 59 -10.05 6.88 -12.23
N LYS A 60 -9.66 5.64 -11.92
CA LYS A 60 -8.43 5.34 -11.15
C LYS A 60 -7.16 5.75 -11.90
N VAL A 61 -7.06 5.43 -13.19
CA VAL A 61 -5.90 5.84 -14.01
C VAL A 61 -5.83 7.35 -14.14
N MET A 62 -6.96 8.03 -14.43
CA MET A 62 -7.01 9.49 -14.54
C MET A 62 -6.65 10.15 -13.21
N ARG A 63 -7.06 9.57 -12.07
CA ARG A 63 -6.62 10.04 -10.75
C ARG A 63 -5.11 9.94 -10.57
N GLY A 64 -4.45 8.87 -10.99
CA GLY A 64 -2.99 8.82 -10.87
C GLY A 64 -2.22 9.55 -11.96
N ASN A 65 -2.76 9.69 -13.17
CA ASN A 65 -2.23 10.61 -14.17
C ASN A 65 -2.29 12.06 -13.70
N ALA A 66 -3.33 12.43 -12.96
CA ALA A 66 -3.43 13.73 -12.32
C ALA A 66 -2.60 13.84 -11.03
N GLY A 67 -1.77 12.84 -10.70
CA GLY A 67 -0.94 12.82 -9.49
C GLY A 67 -1.72 12.69 -8.18
N LEU A 68 -3.03 12.43 -8.24
CA LEU A 68 -3.93 12.22 -7.09
C LEU A 68 -3.93 10.78 -6.56
N THR A 69 -3.04 9.91 -7.06
CA THR A 69 -2.80 8.61 -6.42
C THR A 69 -1.64 8.79 -5.48
N ASP A 70 -1.85 8.52 -4.19
CA ASP A 70 -0.80 8.63 -3.18
C ASP A 70 0.33 7.65 -3.53
N PRO A 71 1.51 8.11 -3.98
CA PRO A 71 2.63 7.24 -4.33
C PRO A 71 3.10 6.42 -3.11
N PHE A 72 2.77 6.89 -1.90
CA PHE A 72 3.10 6.24 -0.64
C PHE A 72 2.04 5.23 -0.19
N GLU A 73 0.95 5.00 -0.91
CA GLU A 73 -0.09 4.04 -0.53
C GLU A 73 0.48 2.62 -0.33
N LYS A 74 1.38 2.19 -1.23
CA LYS A 74 2.11 0.91 -1.10
C LYS A 74 3.05 0.87 0.11
N HIS A 75 3.56 2.01 0.57
CA HIS A 75 4.41 2.10 1.76
C HIS A 75 3.58 2.21 3.05
N ARG A 76 2.41 2.87 3.01
CA ARG A 76 1.47 2.97 4.15
C ARG A 76 0.84 1.63 4.51
N GLN A 77 0.63 0.75 3.52
CA GLN A 77 0.10 -0.59 3.77
C GLN A 77 1.12 -1.58 4.34
N ARG A 78 2.43 -1.25 4.33
CA ARG A 78 3.45 -2.13 4.90
C ARG A 78 3.28 -2.24 6.42
N PRO A 79 3.46 -3.45 6.99
CA PRO A 79 3.43 -3.64 8.44
C PRO A 79 4.43 -2.72 9.13
N ILE A 80 4.07 -2.22 10.32
CA ILE A 80 4.98 -1.34 11.08
C ILE A 80 6.33 -2.01 11.39
N GLY A 81 6.35 -3.34 11.54
CA GLY A 81 7.57 -4.10 11.79
C GLY A 81 8.59 -3.97 10.65
N GLU A 82 8.15 -3.94 9.39
CA GLU A 82 9.06 -3.71 8.26
C GLU A 82 9.68 -2.31 8.30
N HIS A 83 8.91 -1.32 8.73
CA HIS A 83 9.38 0.05 8.90
C HIS A 83 10.35 0.18 10.06
N VAL A 84 10.15 -0.53 11.17
CA VAL A 84 11.12 -0.58 12.29
C VAL A 84 12.45 -1.17 11.83
N VAL A 85 12.43 -2.24 11.03
CA VAL A 85 13.67 -2.83 10.46
C VAL A 85 14.35 -1.87 9.50
N ALA A 86 13.59 -1.18 8.63
CA ALA A 86 14.14 -0.18 7.73
C ALA A 86 14.76 1.01 8.50
N PHE A 87 14.10 1.46 9.57
CA PHE A 87 14.61 2.52 10.43
C PHE A 87 15.90 2.11 11.15
N ARG A 88 16.00 0.84 11.59
CA ARG A 88 17.24 0.29 12.16
C ARG A 88 18.40 0.41 11.17
N LYS A 89 18.20 -0.05 9.94
CA LYS A 89 19.21 0.03 8.86
C LYS A 89 19.60 1.48 8.57
N HIS A 90 18.64 2.40 8.58
CA HIS A 90 18.91 3.82 8.40
C HIS A 90 19.78 4.40 9.53
N LEU A 91 19.50 4.05 10.79
CA LEU A 91 20.31 4.50 11.93
C LEU A 91 21.73 3.92 11.90
N GLU A 92 21.88 2.66 11.47
CA GLU A 92 23.19 2.02 11.27
C GLU A 92 23.99 2.68 10.15
N ALA A 93 23.34 2.98 9.02
CA ALA A 93 23.97 3.67 7.88
C ALA A 93 24.46 5.08 8.26
N LYS A 94 23.78 5.74 9.21
CA LYS A 94 24.18 7.06 9.75
C LYS A 94 25.41 7.00 10.68
N ARG A 95 26.04 5.82 10.84
CA ARG A 95 27.17 5.54 11.75
C ARG A 95 26.90 5.87 13.22
N ASN A 96 25.64 5.72 13.65
CA ASN A 96 25.33 5.79 15.09
C ASN A 96 25.93 4.60 15.84
N SER A 97 26.23 4.79 17.12
CA SER A 97 26.68 3.69 17.97
C SER A 97 25.62 2.60 18.09
N ALA A 98 26.02 1.33 18.09
CA ALA A 98 25.11 0.20 18.17
C ALA A 98 24.18 0.27 19.41
N GLY A 99 24.70 0.79 20.53
CA GLY A 99 23.90 1.05 21.74
C GLY A 99 22.81 2.09 21.53
N HIS A 100 23.09 3.17 20.81
CA HIS A 100 22.07 4.19 20.47
C HIS A 100 21.00 3.63 19.54
N VAL A 101 21.39 2.83 18.53
CA VAL A 101 20.45 2.17 17.61
C VAL A 101 19.53 1.24 18.39
N ASN A 102 20.08 0.34 19.21
CA ASN A 102 19.29 -0.63 19.96
C ASN A 102 18.31 0.05 20.94
N THR A 103 18.78 1.05 21.69
CA THR A 103 17.94 1.79 22.63
C THR A 103 16.79 2.51 21.90
N THR A 104 17.08 3.10 20.74
CA THR A 104 16.06 3.82 19.95
C THR A 104 15.02 2.86 19.39
N ILE A 105 15.44 1.72 18.83
CA ILE A 105 14.54 0.70 18.29
C ILE A 105 13.69 0.04 19.38
N GLN A 106 14.26 -0.25 20.55
CA GLN A 106 13.49 -0.77 21.69
C GLN A 106 12.38 0.19 22.10
N ARG A 107 12.67 1.49 22.19
CA ARG A 107 11.67 2.50 22.54
C ARG A 107 10.56 2.59 21.50
N VAL A 108 10.91 2.61 20.20
CA VAL A 108 9.92 2.62 19.11
C VAL A 108 9.05 1.36 19.14
N SER A 109 9.66 0.19 19.39
CA SER A 109 8.92 -1.08 19.48
C SER A 109 7.95 -1.09 20.66
N ALA A 110 8.36 -0.60 21.83
CA ALA A 110 7.48 -0.47 23.00
C ALA A 110 6.23 0.38 22.71
N PHE A 111 6.35 1.45 21.92
CA PHE A 111 5.20 2.23 21.47
C PHE A 111 4.33 1.49 20.45
N CYS A 112 4.95 0.77 19.51
CA CYS A 112 4.20 -0.02 18.53
C CYS A 112 3.34 -1.08 19.24
N ASP A 113 3.90 -1.72 20.26
CA ASP A 113 3.21 -2.73 21.07
C ASP A 113 2.11 -2.09 21.93
N ALA A 114 2.44 -1.03 22.69
CA ALA A 114 1.50 -0.36 23.57
C ALA A 114 0.31 0.28 22.83
N CYS A 115 0.56 0.88 21.67
CA CYS A 115 -0.47 1.53 20.86
C CYS A 115 -1.12 0.60 19.83
N SER A 116 -0.69 -0.67 19.76
CA SER A 116 -1.14 -1.68 18.79
C SER A 116 -1.13 -1.16 17.35
N TRP A 117 -0.08 -0.43 16.98
CA TRP A 117 0.03 0.16 15.65
C TRP A 117 0.35 -0.90 14.61
N ARG A 118 -0.54 -1.10 13.64
CA ARG A 118 -0.32 -2.05 12.54
C ARG A 118 0.41 -1.44 11.34
N GLN A 119 0.27 -0.13 11.16
CA GLN A 119 0.73 0.63 10.00
C GLN A 119 1.20 2.02 10.44
N ILE A 120 2.13 2.64 9.69
CA ILE A 120 2.63 4.01 9.96
C ILE A 120 1.48 5.03 9.99
N GLY A 121 0.45 4.86 9.15
CA GLY A 121 -0.68 5.79 9.10
C GLY A 121 -1.51 5.85 10.39
N ASN A 122 -1.34 4.88 11.30
CA ASN A 122 -2.05 4.85 12.60
C ASN A 122 -1.27 5.54 13.73
N ILE A 123 -0.08 6.08 13.44
CA ILE A 123 0.70 6.88 14.39
C ILE A 123 -0.06 8.18 14.66
N SER A 124 -0.37 8.41 15.93
CA SER A 124 -1.14 9.58 16.37
C SER A 124 -0.42 10.26 17.52
N ALA A 125 -0.23 11.58 17.41
CA ALA A 125 0.41 12.39 18.44
C ALA A 125 -0.32 12.28 19.79
N SER A 126 -1.66 12.26 19.78
CA SER A 126 -2.45 12.15 21.02
C SER A 126 -2.22 10.82 21.75
N ARG A 127 -2.06 9.71 21.02
CA ARG A 127 -1.73 8.41 21.63
C ARG A 127 -0.32 8.38 22.19
N VAL A 128 0.64 9.02 21.52
CA VAL A 128 2.01 9.16 22.02
C VAL A 128 2.04 9.96 23.32
N GLU A 129 1.33 11.08 23.36
CA GLU A 129 1.23 11.93 24.55
C GLU A 129 0.56 11.20 25.71
N SER A 130 -0.53 10.48 25.44
CA SER A 130 -1.24 9.69 26.46
C SER A 130 -0.33 8.61 27.05
N TYR A 131 0.34 7.82 26.21
CA TYR A 131 1.29 6.80 26.68
C TYR A 131 2.43 7.41 27.50
N LEU A 132 2.99 8.55 27.08
CA LEU A 132 4.04 9.22 27.83
C LEU A 132 3.54 9.78 29.17
N ALA A 133 2.28 10.23 29.23
CA ALA A 133 1.66 10.66 30.49
C ALA A 133 1.51 9.48 31.46
N ASP A 134 1.02 8.33 30.99
CA ASP A 134 0.88 7.11 31.80
C ASP A 134 2.23 6.64 32.34
N GLN A 135 3.27 6.66 31.50
CA GLN A 135 4.62 6.29 31.91
C GLN A 135 5.20 7.25 32.96
N ARG A 136 4.94 8.56 32.84
CA ARG A 136 5.37 9.54 33.85
C ARG A 136 4.63 9.31 35.18
N ALA A 137 3.33 9.02 35.13
CA ALA A 137 2.56 8.66 36.32
C ALA A 137 3.09 7.38 36.99
N ALA A 138 3.60 6.43 36.21
CA ALA A 138 4.28 5.23 36.70
C ALA A 138 5.72 5.46 37.23
N GLY A 139 6.18 6.72 37.31
CA GLY A 139 7.50 7.08 37.86
C GLY A 139 8.61 7.25 36.82
N MET A 140 8.30 7.29 35.52
CA MET A 140 9.29 7.58 34.49
C MET A 140 9.79 9.04 34.60
N SER A 141 11.11 9.21 34.62
CA SER A 141 11.72 10.55 34.64
C SER A 141 11.39 11.36 33.38
N VAL A 142 11.37 12.68 33.52
CA VAL A 142 11.17 13.61 32.40
C VAL A 142 12.24 13.43 31.31
N ALA A 143 13.49 13.20 31.71
CA ALA A 143 14.59 12.93 30.79
C ALA A 143 14.34 11.65 29.95
N SER A 144 13.96 10.55 30.60
CA SER A 144 13.60 9.30 29.91
C SER A 144 12.44 9.53 28.95
N SER A 145 11.39 10.22 29.38
CA SER A 145 10.24 10.55 28.54
C SER A 145 10.62 11.35 27.28
N ASN A 146 11.52 12.33 27.42
CA ASN A 146 12.04 13.10 26.28
C ASN A 146 12.83 12.24 25.30
N HIS A 147 13.57 11.24 25.79
CA HIS A 147 14.28 10.30 24.93
C HIS A 147 13.32 9.40 24.13
N TYR A 148 12.21 8.97 24.73
CA TYR A 148 11.14 8.26 24.01
C TYR A 148 10.50 9.14 22.93
N LEU A 149 10.20 10.40 23.26
CA LEU A 149 9.66 11.36 22.29
C LEU A 149 10.60 11.57 21.10
N ARG A 150 11.91 11.71 21.35
CA ARG A 150 12.92 11.89 20.30
C ARG A 150 13.05 10.67 19.39
N ALA A 151 12.90 9.47 19.95
CA ALA A 151 12.91 8.23 19.17
C ALA A 151 11.71 8.17 18.20
N ILE A 152 10.51 8.48 18.67
CA ILE A 152 9.31 8.53 17.81
C ILE A 152 9.43 9.62 16.74
N LYS A 153 9.87 10.82 17.11
CA LYS A 153 10.05 11.92 16.14
C LYS A 153 11.08 11.62 15.04
N GLY A 154 12.02 10.70 15.31
CA GLY A 154 12.95 10.24 14.29
C GLY A 154 12.38 9.14 13.39
N PHE A 155 11.34 8.44 13.85
CA PHE A 155 10.73 7.30 13.15
C PHE A 155 9.55 7.70 12.27
N ALA A 156 8.69 8.60 12.75
CA ALA A 156 7.52 9.12 12.03
C ALA A 156 7.88 10.37 11.21
#